data_AF-A0A7H5EVP2-F1
#
_entry.id   AF-A0A7H5EVP2-F1
#
_cell.length_a   1.000
_cell.length_b   1.000
_cell.length_c   1.000
_cell.angle_alpha   90.00
_cell.angle_beta   90.00
_cell.angle_gamma   90.00
#
_symmetry.space_group_name_H-M   'P 1'
#
loop_
_entity.id
_entity.type
_entity.pdbx_description
1 polymer ?
#
loop_
_entity_poly.entity_id
_entity_poly.type
_entity_poly.pdbx_seq_one_letter_code
_entity_poly.pdbx_strand_id
1 'polypeptide(L)'
;MYLNSTVPTSSRWPMAARQTVRTRVTITIDHMKYQHQNLYHVYNRTINQELLFRKHDNYQFFIGKIRKHILPRADLIAYCLMPTHFHLLLRPKALEIFPDQAGASRGLSRGIQDLLSTYARAYNRVYQRTGNLFQQKTRAKITGALHHSGADDKGHFTGLKQSCRCFHYIHNNPERAGLVDDILAWEYSSALDYAGLRDDGLCNYHLTSTLLKINRRAGR
;
A
#
# COMPACT_ATOMS: atom_id res chain seq x y z
N MET A 1 15.23 -15.07 30.45
CA MET A 1 13.78 -15.40 30.35
C MET A 1 13.26 -14.75 29.09
N TYR A 2 12.97 -15.55 28.07
CA TYR A 2 12.47 -15.08 26.77
C TYR A 2 10.99 -14.70 26.92
N LEU A 3 10.67 -13.41 26.78
CA LEU A 3 9.29 -12.98 26.58
C LEU A 3 8.95 -13.16 25.09
N ASN A 4 8.23 -14.23 24.81
CA ASN A 4 7.54 -14.45 23.54
C ASN A 4 6.60 -13.26 23.28
N SER A 5 6.97 -12.39 22.34
CA SER A 5 6.05 -11.38 21.79
C SER A 5 5.08 -12.07 20.83
N THR A 6 3.97 -12.56 21.36
CA THR A 6 2.81 -12.95 20.54
C THR A 6 2.24 -11.71 19.89
N VAL A 7 2.53 -11.50 18.60
CA VAL A 7 1.80 -10.55 17.76
C VAL A 7 0.34 -11.00 17.75
N PRO A 8 -0.65 -10.17 18.16
CA PRO A 8 -2.04 -10.54 18.06
C PRO A 8 -2.44 -10.65 16.60
N THR A 9 -2.47 -11.86 16.07
CA THR A 9 -3.09 -12.15 14.78
C THR A 9 -4.61 -12.03 14.89
N SER A 10 -5.17 -11.26 13.97
CA SER A 10 -6.60 -11.03 13.68
C SER A 10 -7.27 -9.85 14.42
N SER A 11 -7.40 -8.73 13.71
CA SER A 11 -8.52 -7.83 14.00
C SER A 11 -9.81 -8.54 13.54
N ARG A 12 -10.71 -8.82 14.47
CA ARG A 12 -12.05 -9.40 14.21
C ARG A 12 -13.00 -8.36 13.60
N TRP A 13 -12.48 -7.43 12.79
CA TRP A 13 -13.29 -6.48 12.04
C TRP A 13 -13.51 -7.03 10.62
N PRO A 14 -14.74 -7.01 10.08
CA PRO A 14 -15.98 -6.55 10.71
C PRO A 14 -16.62 -7.63 11.62
N MET A 15 -16.94 -7.29 12.89
CA MET A 15 -17.84 -8.13 13.69
C MET A 15 -19.26 -8.02 13.13
N ALA A 16 -19.94 -9.16 13.05
CA ALA A 16 -21.12 -9.34 12.21
C ALA A 16 -22.31 -8.44 12.62
N ALA A 17 -22.60 -7.42 11.82
CA ALA A 17 -23.95 -6.86 11.75
C ALA A 17 -24.85 -7.85 10.97
N ARG A 18 -25.97 -8.27 11.57
CA ARG A 18 -27.03 -9.06 10.92
C ARG A 18 -27.78 -8.16 9.93
N GLN A 19 -27.31 -8.06 8.69
CA GLN A 19 -28.14 -7.70 7.53
C GLN A 19 -27.36 -7.93 6.22
N THR A 20 -27.99 -8.64 5.29
CA THR A 20 -27.52 -8.87 3.92
C THR A 20 -27.96 -7.71 3.02
N VAL A 21 -27.27 -6.58 3.11
CA VAL A 21 -27.34 -5.55 2.06
C VAL A 21 -26.25 -5.89 1.03
N ARG A 22 -26.66 -6.42 -0.14
CA ARG A 22 -25.76 -6.60 -1.30
C ARG A 22 -25.53 -5.25 -1.96
N THR A 23 -24.59 -4.45 -1.44
CA THR A 23 -24.16 -3.24 -2.15
C THR A 23 -23.22 -3.63 -3.28
N ARG A 24 -23.61 -3.35 -4.53
CA ARG A 24 -22.73 -3.49 -5.70
C ARG A 24 -21.70 -2.37 -5.64
N VAL A 25 -20.50 -2.68 -5.16
CA VAL A 25 -19.37 -1.74 -5.20
C VAL A 25 -18.75 -1.83 -6.59
N THR A 26 -19.03 -0.86 -7.46
CA THR A 26 -18.40 -0.78 -8.78
C THR A 26 -17.11 0.03 -8.65
N ILE A 27 -15.98 -0.65 -8.57
CA ILE A 27 -14.66 -0.01 -8.73
C ILE A 27 -14.28 -0.16 -10.21
N THR A 28 -14.47 0.91 -10.98
CA THR A 28 -13.97 0.98 -12.36
C THR A 28 -12.47 1.29 -12.31
N ILE A 29 -11.64 0.28 -12.53
CA ILE A 29 -10.20 0.49 -12.67
C ILE A 29 -9.87 0.48 -14.15
N ASP A 30 -9.12 1.48 -14.60
CA ASP A 30 -8.37 1.34 -15.85
C ASP A 30 -7.50 0.08 -15.73
N HIS A 31 -7.47 -0.79 -16.74
CA HIS A 31 -6.64 -1.98 -16.72
C HIS A 31 -5.18 -1.60 -16.95
N MET A 32 -4.65 -0.79 -16.02
CA MET A 32 -3.27 -0.41 -15.87
C MET A 32 -2.42 -1.66 -15.93
N LYS A 33 -1.57 -1.73 -16.96
CA LYS A 33 -0.58 -2.78 -17.07
C LYS A 33 0.62 -2.38 -16.23
N TYR A 34 0.63 -2.83 -14.97
CA TYR A 34 1.79 -2.64 -14.10
C TYR A 34 2.96 -3.50 -14.61
N GLN A 35 4.15 -2.91 -14.72
CA GLN A 35 5.36 -3.56 -15.18
C GLN A 35 6.35 -3.68 -14.02
N HIS A 36 6.98 -4.85 -13.86
CA HIS A 36 7.94 -5.10 -12.78
C HIS A 36 9.21 -4.25 -12.89
N GLN A 37 9.46 -3.66 -14.06
CA GLN A 37 10.56 -2.71 -14.29
C GLN A 37 10.30 -1.34 -13.64
N ASN A 38 9.07 -1.04 -13.22
CA ASN A 38 8.69 0.29 -12.77
C ASN A 38 8.35 0.34 -11.28
N LEU A 39 8.66 1.48 -10.67
CA LEU A 39 8.22 1.88 -9.34
C LEU A 39 6.97 2.77 -9.46
N TYR A 40 5.91 2.44 -8.73
CA TYR A 40 4.64 3.14 -8.79
C TYR A 40 4.27 3.75 -7.44
N HIS A 41 3.88 5.03 -7.48
CA HIS A 41 3.12 5.66 -6.41
C HIS A 41 1.63 5.44 -6.64
N VAL A 42 1.05 4.52 -5.89
CA VAL A 42 -0.37 4.17 -5.91
C VAL A 42 -1.09 4.85 -4.76
N TYR A 43 -2.18 5.55 -5.06
CA TYR A 43 -2.98 6.21 -4.05
C TYR A 43 -4.45 6.33 -4.46
N ASN A 44 -5.33 6.34 -3.46
CA ASN A 44 -6.74 6.65 -3.62
C ASN A 44 -7.25 7.31 -2.33
N ARG A 45 -8.36 8.04 -2.45
CA ARG A 45 -9.03 8.74 -1.36
C ARG A 45 -10.50 8.39 -1.33
N THR A 46 -11.14 8.64 -0.19
CA THR A 46 -12.58 8.52 -0.07
C THR A 46 -13.30 9.55 -0.93
N ILE A 47 -14.53 9.22 -1.32
CA ILE A 47 -15.45 10.25 -1.83
C ILE A 47 -15.79 11.23 -0.70
N ASN A 48 -16.06 12.48 -1.06
CA ASN A 48 -16.48 13.54 -0.14
C ASN A 48 -15.55 13.78 1.07
N GLN A 49 -14.29 13.33 0.98
CA GLN A 49 -13.31 13.44 2.09
C GLN A 49 -13.75 12.74 3.38
N GLU A 50 -14.65 11.75 3.28
CA GLU A 50 -15.10 10.98 4.44
C GLU A 50 -13.92 10.25 5.10
N LEU A 51 -13.97 10.04 6.41
CA LEU A 51 -12.94 9.28 7.11
C LEU A 51 -12.89 7.83 6.60
N LEU A 52 -11.78 7.48 5.95
CA LEU A 52 -11.45 6.13 5.53
C LEU A 52 -11.20 5.23 6.73
N PHE A 53 -10.53 5.80 7.74
CA PHE A 53 -10.20 5.13 8.98
C PHE A 53 -10.79 5.93 10.14
N ARG A 54 -11.91 5.43 10.70
CA ARG A 54 -12.60 6.09 11.83
C ARG A 54 -12.01 5.70 13.18
N LYS A 55 -11.35 4.54 13.25
CA LYS A 55 -10.74 3.98 14.45
C LYS A 55 -9.55 3.09 14.11
N HIS A 56 -8.72 2.79 15.11
CA HIS A 56 -7.55 1.92 15.00
C HIS A 56 -7.81 0.62 14.23
N ASP A 57 -8.92 -0.08 14.51
CA ASP A 57 -9.27 -1.33 13.83
C ASP A 57 -9.38 -1.20 12.30
N ASN A 58 -9.79 -0.04 11.81
CA ASN A 58 -9.89 0.22 10.38
C ASN A 58 -8.50 0.21 9.72
N TYR A 59 -7.52 0.85 10.36
CA TYR A 59 -6.13 0.82 9.91
C TYR A 59 -5.59 -0.61 9.91
N GLN A 60 -5.75 -1.33 11.02
CA GLN A 60 -5.25 -2.71 11.14
C GLN A 60 -5.88 -3.64 10.10
N PHE A 61 -7.18 -3.51 9.86
CA PHE A 61 -7.86 -4.29 8.83
C PHE A 61 -7.33 -3.97 7.43
N PHE A 62 -7.11 -2.69 7.11
CA PHE A 62 -6.56 -2.28 5.81
C PHE A 62 -5.13 -2.79 5.62
N ILE A 63 -4.29 -2.73 6.65
CA ILE A 63 -2.95 -3.33 6.63
C ILE A 63 -3.04 -4.84 6.39
N GLY A 64 -3.97 -5.53 7.04
CA GLY A 64 -4.25 -6.95 6.77
C GLY A 64 -4.62 -7.21 5.29
N LYS A 65 -5.36 -6.30 4.65
CA LYS A 65 -5.64 -6.36 3.21
C LYS A 65 -4.41 -6.08 2.35
N ILE A 66 -3.51 -5.18 2.74
CA ILE A 66 -2.21 -4.98 2.08
C ILE A 66 -1.42 -6.30 2.11
N ARG A 67 -1.29 -6.93 3.28
CA ARG A 67 -0.60 -8.22 3.44
C ARG A 67 -1.20 -9.29 2.52
N LYS A 68 -2.52 -9.42 2.49
CA LYS A 68 -3.20 -10.46 1.71
C LYS A 68 -3.17 -10.24 0.20
N HIS A 69 -3.32 -9.00 -0.25
CA HIS A 69 -3.61 -8.70 -1.65
C HIS A 69 -2.46 -8.01 -2.39
N ILE A 70 -1.58 -7.27 -1.71
CA ILE A 70 -0.49 -6.50 -2.34
C ILE A 70 0.84 -7.24 -2.24
N LEU A 71 1.26 -7.66 -1.04
CA LEU A 71 2.60 -8.25 -0.84
C LEU A 71 2.89 -9.50 -1.69
N PRO A 72 1.92 -10.38 -2.00
CA PRO A 72 2.17 -11.51 -2.91
C PRO A 72 2.48 -11.09 -4.35
N ARG A 73 2.20 -9.84 -4.72
CA ARG A 73 2.22 -9.35 -6.11
C ARG A 73 3.18 -8.18 -6.33
N ALA A 74 3.60 -7.51 -5.26
CA ALA A 74 4.47 -6.36 -5.31
C ALA A 74 5.34 -6.28 -4.06
N ASP A 75 6.55 -5.77 -4.24
CA ASP A 75 7.41 -5.32 -3.16
C ASP A 75 6.98 -3.90 -2.76
N LEU A 76 6.56 -3.72 -1.50
CA LEU A 76 6.21 -2.43 -0.96
C LEU A 76 7.48 -1.71 -0.49
N ILE A 77 7.71 -0.49 -0.96
CA ILE A 77 8.87 0.34 -0.60
C ILE A 77 8.50 1.25 0.57
N ALA A 78 7.36 1.94 0.49
CA ALA A 78 6.88 2.82 1.56
C ALA A 78 5.36 2.89 1.56
N TYR A 79 4.78 3.20 2.73
CA TYR A 79 3.35 3.51 2.83
C TYR A 79 3.06 4.60 3.86
N CYS A 80 1.91 5.24 3.69
CA CYS A 80 1.29 6.08 4.71
C CYS A 80 -0.24 5.99 4.57
N LEU A 81 -0.92 5.66 5.66
CA LEU A 81 -2.37 5.63 5.76
C LEU A 81 -2.84 6.91 6.45
N MET A 82 -3.53 7.75 5.71
CA MET A 82 -4.06 9.04 6.15
C MET A 82 -5.54 8.90 6.48
N PRO A 83 -6.13 9.75 7.35
CA PRO A 83 -7.52 9.59 7.78
C PRO A 83 -8.55 9.43 6.64
N THR A 84 -8.31 10.06 5.48
CA THR A 84 -9.23 10.06 4.31
C THR A 84 -8.66 9.38 3.06
N HIS A 85 -7.41 8.94 3.07
CA HIS A 85 -6.72 8.42 1.89
C HIS A 85 -5.50 7.57 2.24
N PHE A 86 -4.85 6.97 1.25
CA PHE A 86 -3.63 6.21 1.48
C PHE A 86 -2.63 6.44 0.35
N HIS A 87 -1.34 6.23 0.66
CA HIS A 87 -0.26 6.24 -0.31
C HIS A 87 0.59 4.98 -0.17
N LEU A 88 0.91 4.35 -1.30
CA LEU A 88 1.81 3.21 -1.43
C LEU A 88 2.86 3.53 -2.49
N LEU A 89 4.14 3.35 -2.17
CA LEU A 89 5.22 3.26 -3.16
C LEU A 89 5.59 1.80 -3.29
N LEU A 90 5.46 1.21 -4.48
CA LEU A 90 5.66 -0.22 -4.68
C LEU A 90 6.27 -0.54 -6.04
N ARG A 91 6.86 -1.73 -6.14
CA ARG A 91 7.35 -2.33 -7.38
C ARG A 91 6.61 -3.66 -7.60
N PRO A 92 5.93 -3.87 -8.74
CA PRO A 92 5.37 -5.17 -9.06
C PRO A 92 6.47 -6.24 -9.09
N LYS A 93 6.19 -7.43 -8.55
CA LYS A 93 7.12 -8.56 -8.66
C LYS A 93 7.16 -9.03 -10.13
N ALA A 94 8.32 -9.50 -10.58
CA ALA A 94 8.43 -10.21 -11.85
C ALA A 94 7.66 -11.53 -11.71
N LEU A 95 6.53 -11.66 -12.39
CA LEU A 95 5.66 -12.84 -12.30
C LEU A 95 6.13 -13.85 -13.33
N GLU A 96 7.22 -14.56 -13.05
CA GLU A 96 7.62 -15.73 -13.84
C GLU A 96 6.80 -17.00 -13.50
N ILE A 97 5.92 -16.95 -12.50
CA ILE A 97 5.32 -18.16 -11.91
C ILE A 97 3.80 -18.02 -11.68
N PHE A 98 3.03 -17.67 -12.71
CA PHE A 98 1.59 -17.97 -12.72
C PHE A 98 1.21 -18.49 -14.11
N PRO A 99 1.01 -19.81 -14.29
CA PRO A 99 0.66 -20.43 -15.56
C PRO A 99 -0.84 -20.30 -15.86
N ASP A 100 -1.42 -19.13 -15.61
CA ASP A 100 -2.73 -18.79 -16.16
C ASP A 100 -2.52 -17.68 -17.19
N GLN A 101 -3.04 -17.93 -18.38
CA GLN A 101 -2.76 -17.28 -19.68
C GLN A 101 -3.30 -15.84 -19.79
N ALA A 102 -3.23 -15.09 -18.69
CA ALA A 102 -3.73 -13.73 -18.55
C ALA A 102 -2.75 -12.80 -17.81
N GLY A 103 -1.44 -13.05 -17.93
CA GLY A 103 -0.39 -12.04 -17.87
C GLY A 103 -0.10 -11.39 -16.51
N ALA A 104 1.18 -11.42 -16.15
CA ALA A 104 1.81 -10.72 -15.01
C ALA A 104 1.18 -9.35 -14.65
N SER A 105 0.86 -8.54 -15.66
CA SER A 105 0.28 -7.20 -15.50
C SER A 105 -1.12 -7.16 -14.86
N ARG A 106 -1.93 -8.23 -14.93
CA ARG A 106 -3.25 -8.29 -14.28
C ARG A 106 -3.17 -8.60 -12.79
N GLY A 107 -2.05 -9.16 -12.32
CA GLY A 107 -1.86 -9.57 -10.93
C GLY A 107 -2.06 -8.41 -9.97
N LEU A 108 -1.21 -7.37 -10.06
CA LEU A 108 -1.26 -6.24 -9.13
C LEU A 108 -2.56 -5.43 -9.24
N SER A 109 -3.04 -5.17 -10.46
CA SER A 109 -4.35 -4.52 -10.68
C SER A 109 -5.47 -5.26 -9.95
N ARG A 110 -5.49 -6.59 -10.03
CA ARG A 110 -6.45 -7.42 -9.30
C ARG A 110 -6.23 -7.34 -7.79
N GLY A 111 -4.99 -7.37 -7.32
CA GLY A 111 -4.66 -7.20 -5.90
C GLY A 111 -5.18 -5.88 -5.32
N ILE A 112 -4.98 -4.77 -6.03
CA ILE A 112 -5.52 -3.46 -5.65
C ILE A 112 -7.05 -3.48 -5.65
N GLN A 113 -7.68 -4.10 -6.67
CA GLN A 113 -9.14 -4.25 -6.73
C GLN A 113 -9.69 -5.03 -5.54
N ASP A 114 -9.08 -6.16 -5.20
CA ASP A 114 -9.52 -7.01 -4.10
C ASP A 114 -9.32 -6.30 -2.75
N LEU A 115 -8.20 -5.59 -2.56
CA LEU A 115 -7.96 -4.78 -1.38
C LEU A 115 -9.08 -3.74 -1.19
N LEU A 116 -9.31 -2.89 -2.20
CA LEU A 116 -10.25 -1.77 -2.09
C LEU A 116 -11.70 -2.24 -2.00
N SER A 117 -12.10 -3.22 -2.82
CA SER A 117 -13.48 -3.70 -2.85
C SER A 117 -13.85 -4.49 -1.59
N THR A 118 -12.93 -5.31 -1.06
CA THR A 118 -13.19 -6.05 0.17
C THR A 118 -13.20 -5.13 1.40
N TYR A 119 -12.35 -4.10 1.41
CA TYR A 119 -12.38 -3.06 2.44
C TYR A 119 -13.68 -2.26 2.40
N ALA A 120 -14.06 -1.74 1.23
CA ALA A 120 -15.27 -0.94 1.06
C ALA A 120 -16.54 -1.72 1.44
N ARG A 121 -16.64 -3.00 1.09
CA ARG A 121 -17.78 -3.84 1.51
C ARG A 121 -17.85 -4.02 3.02
N ALA A 122 -16.71 -4.27 3.68
CA ALA A 122 -16.67 -4.39 5.14
C ALA A 122 -17.04 -3.07 5.82
N TYR A 123 -16.48 -1.95 5.32
CA TYR A 123 -16.76 -0.60 5.80
C TYR A 123 -18.24 -0.23 5.66
N ASN A 124 -18.82 -0.43 4.47
CA ASN A 124 -20.23 -0.15 4.21
C ASN A 124 -21.14 -0.99 5.12
N ARG A 125 -20.82 -2.27 5.34
CA ARG A 125 -21.59 -3.13 6.25
C ARG A 125 -21.55 -2.64 7.70
N VAL A 126 -20.37 -2.28 8.20
CA VAL A 126 -20.21 -1.86 9.61
C VAL A 126 -20.84 -0.50 9.86
N TYR A 127 -20.66 0.44 8.94
CA TYR A 127 -21.14 1.81 9.10
C TYR A 127 -22.49 2.06 8.41
N GLN A 128 -23.20 0.99 8.02
CA GLN A 128 -24.51 1.04 7.36
C GLN A 128 -24.55 2.02 6.17
N ARG A 129 -23.45 2.08 5.42
CA ARG A 129 -23.26 3.00 4.29
C ARG A 129 -23.63 2.31 2.99
N THR A 130 -24.09 3.08 2.01
CA THR A 130 -24.32 2.62 0.63
C THR A 130 -23.41 3.36 -0.35
N GLY A 131 -23.31 2.83 -1.58
CA GLY A 131 -22.49 3.43 -2.65
C GLY A 131 -20.97 3.28 -2.49
N ASN A 132 -20.25 4.08 -3.27
CA ASN A 132 -18.79 3.99 -3.39
C ASN A 132 -18.08 4.63 -2.19
N LEU A 133 -17.15 3.91 -1.56
CA LEU A 133 -16.30 4.47 -0.52
C LEU A 133 -15.13 5.27 -1.10
N PHE A 134 -14.47 4.74 -2.12
CA PHE A 134 -13.31 5.34 -2.78
C PHE A 134 -13.70 6.11 -4.04
N GLN A 135 -12.87 7.06 -4.46
CA GLN A 135 -12.97 7.63 -5.81
C GLN A 135 -12.82 6.53 -6.86
N GLN A 136 -13.57 6.66 -7.96
CA GLN A 136 -13.67 5.62 -8.99
C GLN A 136 -12.30 5.18 -9.51
N LYS A 137 -11.41 6.14 -9.83
CA LYS A 137 -10.08 5.85 -10.38
C LYS A 137 -9.02 5.86 -9.28
N THR A 138 -8.43 4.68 -9.01
CA THR A 138 -7.16 4.60 -8.27
C THR A 138 -6.06 5.20 -9.14
N ARG A 139 -5.27 6.10 -8.56
CA ARG A 139 -4.18 6.77 -9.28
C ARG A 139 -2.89 6.00 -9.09
N ALA A 140 -2.12 5.86 -10.16
CA ALA A 140 -0.80 5.26 -10.16
C ALA A 140 0.14 6.13 -11.00
N LYS A 141 1.21 6.64 -10.41
CA LYS A 141 2.25 7.41 -11.11
C LYS A 141 3.55 6.62 -11.12
N ILE A 142 4.18 6.49 -12.28
CA ILE A 142 5.55 5.94 -12.36
C ILE A 142 6.49 6.97 -11.72
N THR A 143 7.36 6.49 -10.83
CA THR A 143 8.36 7.31 -10.15
C THR A 143 9.79 6.93 -10.53
N GLY A 144 10.00 5.74 -11.09
CA GLY A 144 11.27 5.26 -11.60
C GLY A 144 11.03 4.04 -12.49
N ALA A 145 11.93 3.80 -13.43
CA ALA A 145 11.81 2.73 -14.42
C ALA A 145 13.18 2.11 -14.70
N LEU A 146 13.24 0.80 -14.85
CA LEU A 146 14.41 0.08 -15.33
C LEU A 146 14.47 0.20 -16.85
N HIS A 147 15.52 0.83 -17.36
CA HIS A 147 15.81 0.89 -18.78
C HIS A 147 16.96 -0.07 -19.10
N HIS A 148 16.82 -0.84 -20.17
CA HIS A 148 17.94 -1.56 -20.75
C HIS A 148 18.53 -0.66 -21.85
N SER A 149 19.82 -0.37 -21.77
CA SER A 149 20.53 0.43 -22.77
C SER A 149 21.68 -0.41 -23.32
N GLY A 150 21.62 -0.77 -24.61
CA GLY A 150 22.79 -1.30 -25.33
C GLY A 150 23.30 -2.68 -24.88
N ALA A 151 24.40 -3.13 -25.49
CA ALA A 151 24.90 -4.51 -25.57
C ALA A 151 25.25 -5.19 -24.22
N ASP A 152 25.24 -4.46 -23.12
CA ASP A 152 25.43 -4.94 -21.76
C ASP A 152 24.05 -5.11 -21.08
N ASP A 153 23.59 -6.35 -21.00
CA ASP A 153 22.26 -6.79 -20.52
C ASP A 153 21.93 -6.44 -19.04
N LYS A 154 22.73 -5.57 -18.40
CA LYS A 154 22.64 -5.28 -16.96
C LYS A 154 21.55 -4.28 -16.58
N GLY A 155 21.05 -3.45 -17.50
CA GLY A 155 19.98 -2.47 -17.25
C GLY A 155 20.29 -1.41 -16.17
N HIS A 156 19.73 -0.22 -16.31
CA HIS A 156 19.87 0.88 -15.35
C HIS A 156 18.52 1.50 -14.97
N PHE A 157 18.29 1.71 -13.67
CA PHE A 157 17.09 2.40 -13.20
C PHE A 157 17.22 3.92 -13.36
N THR A 158 16.35 4.50 -14.19
CA THR A 158 16.16 5.95 -14.29
C THR A 158 15.07 6.41 -13.32
N GLY A 159 15.03 7.71 -13.04
CA GLY A 159 13.98 8.31 -12.21
C GLY A 159 14.12 8.05 -10.71
N LEU A 160 15.14 7.37 -10.21
CA LEU A 160 15.31 7.07 -8.78
C LEU A 160 15.24 8.32 -7.88
N LYS A 161 15.72 9.49 -8.34
CA LYS A 161 15.52 10.77 -7.62
C LYS A 161 14.04 11.09 -7.38
N GLN A 162 13.18 10.83 -8.35
CA GLN A 162 11.74 11.02 -8.22
C GLN A 162 11.11 9.98 -7.28
N SER A 163 11.59 8.74 -7.30
CA SER A 163 11.21 7.73 -6.30
C SER A 163 11.62 8.12 -4.88
N CYS A 164 12.83 8.67 -4.67
CA CYS A 164 13.26 9.18 -3.36
C CYS A 164 12.39 10.37 -2.91
N ARG A 165 12.07 11.32 -3.80
CA ARG A 165 11.13 12.40 -3.48
C ARG A 165 9.76 11.88 -3.09
N CYS A 166 9.28 10.85 -3.80
CA CYS A 166 8.00 10.21 -3.47
C CYS A 166 8.05 9.52 -2.11
N PHE A 167 9.14 8.82 -1.78
CA PHE A 167 9.36 8.20 -0.48
C PHE A 167 9.21 9.22 0.66
N HIS A 168 9.96 10.34 0.60
CA HIS A 168 9.87 11.39 1.61
C HIS A 168 8.50 12.09 1.62
N TYR A 169 7.89 12.32 0.46
CA TYR A 169 6.54 12.88 0.37
C TYR A 169 5.51 12.01 1.10
N ILE A 170 5.60 10.69 0.98
CA ILE A 170 4.70 9.74 1.66
C ILE A 170 4.85 9.85 3.17
N HIS A 171 6.09 9.89 3.68
CA HIS A 171 6.35 9.95 5.12
C HIS A 171 6.07 11.31 5.74
N ASN A 172 6.26 12.40 5.01
CA ASN A 172 5.96 13.75 5.49
C ASN A 172 4.47 14.13 5.36
N ASN A 173 3.63 13.24 4.80
CA ASN A 173 2.22 13.55 4.58
C ASN A 173 1.44 13.85 5.87
N PRO A 174 1.61 13.11 6.99
CA PRO A 174 0.95 13.40 8.25
C PRO A 174 1.32 14.78 8.83
N GLU A 175 2.60 15.12 8.81
CA GLU A 175 3.11 16.43 9.27
C GLU A 175 2.57 17.57 8.39
N ARG A 176 2.66 17.44 7.07
CA ARG A 176 2.13 18.44 6.13
C ARG A 176 0.62 18.64 6.22
N ALA A 177 -0.10 17.64 6.73
CA ALA A 177 -1.54 17.72 6.97
C ALA A 177 -1.88 18.26 8.37
N GLY A 178 -0.88 18.60 9.19
CA GLY A 178 -1.07 19.09 10.57
C GLY A 178 -1.59 18.03 11.53
N LEU A 179 -1.37 16.73 11.24
CA LEU A 179 -1.82 15.64 12.12
C LEU A 179 -0.84 15.35 13.26
N VAL A 180 0.44 15.64 13.03
CA VAL A 180 1.56 15.41 13.96
C VAL A 180 2.65 16.45 13.70
N ASP A 181 3.45 16.77 14.70
CA ASP A 181 4.62 17.65 14.56
C ASP A 181 5.90 16.88 14.17
N ASP A 182 5.89 15.55 14.30
CA ASP A 182 6.97 14.65 13.90
C ASP A 182 6.39 13.48 13.12
N ILE A 183 6.97 13.16 11.95
CA ILE A 183 6.58 12.03 11.12
C ILE A 183 6.66 10.67 11.85
N LEU A 184 7.47 10.57 12.89
CA LEU A 184 7.60 9.37 13.73
C LEU A 184 6.46 9.23 14.74
N ALA A 185 5.66 10.28 14.99
CA ALA A 185 4.47 10.20 15.83
C ALA A 185 3.26 9.61 15.07
N TRP A 186 3.32 9.49 13.73
CA TRP A 186 2.24 8.90 12.95
C TRP A 186 2.37 7.38 12.84
N GLU A 187 1.61 6.66 13.67
CA GLU A 187 1.65 5.20 13.76
C GLU A 187 1.37 4.48 12.44
N TYR A 188 0.59 5.07 11.54
CA TYR A 188 0.11 4.39 10.32
C TYR A 188 0.96 4.70 9.07
N SER A 189 2.24 5.01 9.27
CA SER A 189 3.24 5.24 8.23
C SER A 189 4.42 4.30 8.38
N SER A 190 5.09 3.94 7.28
CA SER A 190 6.33 3.15 7.35
C SER A 190 7.55 3.92 7.85
N ALA A 191 7.41 5.22 8.18
CA ALA A 191 8.48 6.03 8.76
C ALA A 191 9.05 5.40 10.04
N LEU A 192 8.18 4.87 10.91
CA LEU A 192 8.57 4.13 12.12
C LEU A 192 9.44 2.91 11.80
N ASP A 193 9.10 2.17 10.74
CA ASP A 193 9.85 0.99 10.35
C ASP A 193 11.27 1.36 9.90
N TYR A 194 11.40 2.40 9.07
CA TYR A 194 12.70 2.90 8.62
C TYR A 194 13.53 3.53 9.74
N ALA A 195 12.88 4.09 10.75
CA ALA A 195 13.52 4.61 11.95
C ALA A 195 14.02 3.52 12.91
N GLY A 196 13.68 2.26 12.68
CA GLY A 196 14.02 1.14 13.58
C GLY A 196 13.16 1.10 14.85
N LEU A 197 12.05 1.85 14.88
CA LEU A 197 11.12 1.92 16.02
C LEU A 197 9.99 0.89 15.91
N ARG A 198 9.82 0.29 14.72
CA ARG A 198 8.88 -0.81 14.44
C ARG A 198 9.46 -1.78 13.42
N ASP A 199 8.95 -3.00 13.39
CA ASP A 199 9.11 -3.93 12.27
C ASP A 199 7.80 -4.64 11.93
N ASP A 200 6.98 -4.03 11.07
CA ASP A 200 5.71 -4.63 10.65
C ASP A 200 5.85 -5.65 9.51
N GLY A 201 7.07 -5.84 8.98
CA GLY A 201 7.39 -6.77 7.90
C GLY A 201 6.71 -6.46 6.55
N LEU A 202 6.18 -5.25 6.39
CA LEU A 202 5.44 -4.85 5.18
C LEU A 202 6.36 -4.39 4.05
N CYS A 203 7.42 -3.65 4.38
CA CYS A 203 8.30 -3.02 3.42
C CYS A 203 9.50 -3.91 3.07
N ASN A 204 9.89 -3.92 1.79
CA ASN A 204 11.11 -4.56 1.32
C ASN A 204 12.30 -3.60 1.49
N TYR A 205 12.93 -3.65 2.67
CA TYR A 205 14.06 -2.77 3.01
C TYR A 205 15.30 -3.03 2.13
N HIS A 206 15.55 -4.28 1.75
CA HIS A 206 16.67 -4.63 0.88
C HIS A 206 16.51 -3.96 -0.49
N LEU A 207 15.34 -4.09 -1.12
CA LEU A 207 15.06 -3.44 -2.40
C LEU A 207 15.14 -1.91 -2.28
N THR A 208 14.66 -1.35 -1.17
CA THR A 208 14.73 0.09 -0.91
C THR A 208 16.16 0.59 -0.78
N SER A 209 17.02 -0.12 -0.05
CA SER A 209 18.45 0.18 0.04
C SER A 209 19.15 0.08 -1.32
N THR A 210 18.87 -1.00 -2.06
CA THR A 210 19.47 -1.24 -3.39
C THR A 210 19.11 -0.14 -4.39
N LEU A 211 17.82 0.22 -4.50
CA LEU A 211 17.32 1.16 -5.49
C LEU A 211 17.43 2.62 -5.05
N LEU A 212 16.99 2.95 -3.83
CA LEU A 212 16.86 4.33 -3.36
C LEU A 212 18.06 4.80 -2.52
N LYS A 213 18.98 3.90 -2.17
CA LYS A 213 20.09 4.17 -1.23
C LYS A 213 19.61 4.66 0.14
N ILE A 214 18.39 4.26 0.52
CA ILE A 214 17.80 4.55 1.83
C ILE A 214 17.88 3.28 2.67
N ASN A 215 18.57 3.39 3.80
CA ASN A 215 18.74 2.29 4.75
C ASN A 215 17.78 2.43 5.92
N ARG A 216 17.22 1.31 6.36
CA ARG A 216 16.56 1.21 7.66
C ARG A 216 17.63 1.34 8.75
N ARG A 217 17.34 2.12 9.79
CA ARG A 217 18.20 2.22 10.98
C ARG A 217 18.19 0.89 11.72
N ALA A 218 19.34 0.49 12.29
CA ALA A 218 19.38 -0.64 13.20
C ALA A 218 18.40 -0.39 14.36
N GLY A 219 17.55 -1.38 14.65
CA GLY A 219 16.61 -1.29 15.78
C GLY A 219 17.38 -1.08 17.08
N ARG A 220 16.77 -0.34 18.01
CA ARG A 220 17.26 -0.29 19.39
C ARG A 220 16.93 -1.57 20.14
#